data_AF-A0A081DAC6-F1
#
_entry.id   AF-A0A081DAC6-F1
#
_cell.length_a   1.000
_cell.length_b   1.000
_cell.length_c   1.000
_cell.angle_alpha   90.00
_cell.angle_beta   90.00
_cell.angle_gamma   90.00
#
_symmetry.space_group_name_H-M   'P 1'
#
loop_
_entity.id
_entity.type
_entity.pdbx_description
1 polymer ?
#
loop_
_entity_poly.entity_id
_entity_poly.type
_entity_poly.pdbx_seq_one_letter_code
_entity_poly.pdbx_strand_id
1 'polypeptide(L)'
;MFKRLLICFFILAFAKAYSQGTDLFRTEYTYFPQRNSDNSFRRFRTFVNVPLKIGEGTYLVPYLEYRNVHFVVKDSEDFRQFGTDRYESYEVALGYTTPLKNNWRLGTRIGLLAASNFDAGKAISDDYFLTASAYFIKSMTKRDDGGKPWRLVVGINTPQLLDVLFHYRI
;
A
#
# COMPACT_ATOMS: atom_id res chain seq x y z
N MET A 1 2.52 8.65 36.69
CA MET A 1 2.12 8.22 35.32
C MET A 1 3.32 8.02 34.40
N PHE A 2 4.22 9.00 34.26
CA PHE A 2 5.38 8.97 33.36
C PHE A 2 6.29 7.73 33.52
N LYS A 3 6.62 7.33 34.75
CA LYS A 3 7.44 6.12 35.01
C LYS A 3 6.81 4.83 34.48
N ARG A 4 5.48 4.69 34.53
CA ARG A 4 4.78 3.51 34.02
C ARG A 4 4.81 3.46 32.49
N LEU A 5 4.69 4.62 31.85
CA LEU A 5 4.81 4.76 30.39
C LEU A 5 6.21 4.37 29.90
N LEU A 6 7.23 4.79 30.65
CA LEU A 6 8.64 4.53 30.34
C LEU A 6 8.99 3.04 30.47
N ILE A 7 8.42 2.37 31.47
CA ILE A 7 8.54 0.92 31.64
C ILE A 7 7.86 0.16 30.48
N CYS A 8 6.65 0.57 30.07
CA CYS A 8 5.98 -0.04 28.91
C CYS A 8 6.80 0.13 27.62
N PHE A 9 7.42 1.30 27.42
CA PHE A 9 8.29 1.55 26.26
C PHE A 9 9.51 0.62 26.25
N PHE A 10 10.17 0.44 27.40
CA PHE A 10 11.31 -0.47 27.51
C PHE A 10 10.91 -1.93 27.26
N ILE A 11 9.75 -2.39 27.73
CA ILE A 11 9.29 -3.77 27.48
C ILE A 11 9.03 -4.00 25.99
N LEU A 12 8.44 -3.02 25.29
CA LEU A 12 8.18 -3.10 23.85
C LEU A 12 9.47 -3.05 23.01
N ALA A 13 10.48 -2.29 23.44
CA ALA A 13 11.74 -2.13 22.70
C ALA A 13 12.59 -3.42 22.65
N PHE A 14 12.45 -4.32 23.63
CA PHE A 14 13.21 -5.57 23.72
C PHE A 14 12.39 -6.83 23.44
N ALA A 15 11.13 -6.68 23.03
CA ALA A 15 10.32 -7.82 22.59
C ALA A 15 10.97 -8.44 21.34
N LYS A 16 11.29 -9.74 21.40
CA LYS A 16 11.86 -10.49 20.26
C LYS A 16 10.86 -10.47 19.11
N ALA A 17 11.07 -9.58 18.14
CA ALA A 17 10.33 -9.55 16.90
C ALA A 17 10.83 -10.70 16.02
N TYR A 18 10.05 -11.79 15.94
CA TYR A 18 10.18 -12.73 14.84
C TYR A 18 9.74 -12.00 13.57
N SER A 19 10.68 -11.31 12.93
CA SER A 19 10.46 -10.66 11.64
C SER A 19 10.36 -11.74 10.56
N GLN A 20 9.16 -12.29 10.43
CA GLN A 20 8.73 -13.00 9.25
C GLN A 20 7.66 -12.14 8.61
N GLY A 21 8.04 -11.45 7.53
CA GLY A 21 7.34 -10.32 6.94
C GLY A 21 5.87 -10.56 6.59
N THR A 22 5.00 -10.30 7.54
CA THR A 22 3.67 -9.76 7.30
C THR A 22 3.70 -8.32 7.79
N ASP A 23 3.74 -7.36 6.86
CA ASP A 23 3.58 -5.94 7.18
C ASP A 23 2.16 -5.72 7.72
N LEU A 24 1.99 -5.94 9.02
CA LEU A 24 0.75 -5.67 9.75
C LEU A 24 0.52 -4.17 9.83
N PHE A 25 1.60 -3.39 9.95
CA PHE A 25 1.57 -1.94 9.94
C PHE A 25 2.85 -1.43 9.29
N ARG A 26 2.73 -0.38 8.48
CA ARG A 26 3.89 0.29 7.90
C ARG A 26 3.60 1.76 7.71
N THR A 27 4.58 2.60 8.02
CA THR A 27 4.62 4.02 7.67
C THR A 27 5.87 4.30 6.85
N GLU A 28 5.70 4.95 5.71
CA GLU A 28 6.73 5.24 4.71
C GLU A 28 6.72 6.73 4.39
N TYR A 29 7.91 7.33 4.35
CA TYR A 29 8.14 8.65 3.77
C TYR A 29 9.17 8.52 2.66
N THR A 30 8.84 9.04 1.47
CA THR A 30 9.68 8.99 0.29
C THR A 30 9.92 10.42 -0.21
N TYR A 31 11.18 10.78 -0.44
CA TYR A 31 11.58 12.06 -1.02
C TYR A 31 12.58 11.81 -2.14
N PHE A 32 12.24 12.26 -3.35
CA PHE A 32 13.14 12.25 -4.49
C PHE A 32 13.42 13.69 -4.93
N PRO A 33 14.62 14.21 -4.63
CA PRO A 33 15.07 15.49 -5.19
C PRO A 33 15.55 15.27 -6.63
N GLN A 34 15.11 16.10 -7.59
CA GLN A 34 15.70 16.15 -8.93
C GLN A 34 16.82 17.20 -8.97
N ARG A 35 18.00 16.83 -9.48
CA ARG A 35 19.21 17.69 -9.42
C ARG A 35 19.18 18.91 -10.36
N ASN A 36 18.38 18.87 -11.44
CA ASN A 36 18.40 19.85 -12.52
C ASN A 36 17.01 20.44 -12.84
N SER A 37 16.07 20.35 -11.90
CA SER A 37 14.74 20.94 -12.01
C SER A 37 14.21 21.19 -10.60
N ASP A 38 13.40 22.24 -10.42
CA ASP A 38 12.70 22.53 -9.16
C ASP A 38 11.58 21.50 -8.86
N ASN A 39 11.46 20.48 -9.71
CA ASN A 39 10.54 19.39 -9.53
C ASN A 39 10.92 18.55 -8.31
N SER A 40 9.93 18.25 -7.48
CA SER A 40 10.14 17.39 -6.32
C SER A 40 8.98 16.43 -6.13
N PHE A 41 9.32 15.18 -5.81
CA PHE A 41 8.35 14.15 -5.45
C PHE A 41 8.48 13.83 -3.97
N ARG A 42 7.39 14.00 -3.24
CA ARG A 42 7.25 13.64 -1.83
C ARG A 42 6.06 12.72 -1.69
N ARG A 43 6.21 11.63 -0.95
CA ARG A 43 5.10 10.72 -0.66
C ARG A 43 5.14 10.30 0.80
N PHE A 44 4.02 10.48 1.47
CA PHE A 44 3.74 9.85 2.75
C PHE A 44 2.73 8.72 2.52
N ARG A 45 3.01 7.53 3.05
CA ARG A 45 2.11 6.38 2.95
C ARG A 45 2.10 5.64 4.27
N THR A 46 0.92 5.32 4.77
CA THR A 46 0.77 4.48 5.97
C THR A 46 -0.36 3.50 5.79
N PHE A 47 -0.17 2.26 6.23
CA PHE A 47 -1.22 1.25 6.15
C PHE A 47 -1.20 0.28 7.31
N VAL A 48 -2.34 -0.38 7.52
CA VAL A 48 -2.52 -1.48 8.47
C VAL A 48 -3.21 -2.66 7.78
N ASN A 49 -2.73 -3.87 8.05
CA ASN A 49 -3.34 -5.15 7.68
C ASN A 49 -3.63 -5.95 8.96
N VAL A 50 -4.85 -6.46 9.11
CA VAL A 50 -5.24 -7.27 10.26
C VAL A 50 -5.61 -8.69 9.80
N PRO A 51 -4.71 -9.67 9.78
CA PRO A 51 -5.03 -11.02 9.31
C PRO A 51 -5.87 -11.76 10.36
N LEU A 52 -7.14 -11.99 10.04
CA LEU A 52 -8.09 -12.78 10.81
C LEU A 52 -8.10 -14.21 10.28
N LYS A 53 -7.68 -15.17 11.11
CA LYS A 53 -7.69 -16.59 10.73
C LYS A 53 -9.13 -17.10 10.65
N ILE A 54 -9.50 -17.63 9.49
CA ILE A 54 -10.85 -18.19 9.24
C ILE A 54 -10.79 -19.68 8.87
N GLY A 55 -9.60 -20.25 8.70
CA GLY A 55 -9.40 -21.66 8.40
C GLY A 55 -7.94 -22.08 8.54
N GLU A 56 -7.60 -23.27 8.04
CA GLU A 56 -6.24 -23.81 8.09
C GLU A 56 -5.28 -23.05 7.15
N GLY A 57 -4.55 -22.09 7.70
CA GLY A 57 -3.65 -21.23 6.93
C GLY A 57 -4.37 -20.20 6.06
N THR A 58 -5.69 -20.12 6.17
CA THR A 58 -6.57 -19.19 5.45
C THR A 58 -6.92 -17.98 6.32
N TYR A 59 -6.80 -16.80 5.73
CA TYR A 59 -7.00 -15.53 6.43
C TYR A 59 -7.88 -14.59 5.63
N LEU A 60 -8.75 -13.88 6.34
CA LEU A 60 -9.39 -12.66 5.87
C LEU A 60 -8.58 -11.47 6.40
N VAL A 61 -8.30 -10.47 5.57
CA VAL A 61 -7.35 -9.41 5.89
C VAL A 61 -7.96 -8.04 5.62
N PRO A 62 -8.70 -7.46 6.58
CA PRO A 62 -9.02 -6.05 6.56
C PRO A 62 -7.77 -5.18 6.37
N TYR A 63 -7.91 -4.18 5.52
CA TYR A 63 -6.84 -3.28 5.09
C TYR A 63 -7.34 -1.83 5.13
N LEU A 64 -6.52 -0.96 5.69
CA LEU A 64 -6.73 0.48 5.66
C LEU A 64 -5.41 1.15 5.27
N GLU A 65 -5.45 2.05 4.30
CA GLU A 65 -4.32 2.85 3.86
C GLU A 65 -4.67 4.34 3.78
N TYR A 66 -3.72 5.18 4.19
CA TYR A 66 -3.67 6.59 3.84
C TYR A 66 -2.41 6.88 3.03
N ARG A 67 -2.55 7.68 1.99
CA ARG A 67 -1.46 8.12 1.13
C ARG A 67 -1.62 9.60 0.79
N ASN A 68 -0.53 10.34 0.91
CA ASN A 68 -0.40 11.70 0.44
C ASN A 68 0.79 11.77 -0.51
N VAL A 69 0.56 12.23 -1.73
CA VAL A 69 1.58 12.45 -2.75
C VAL A 69 1.60 13.93 -3.06
N HIS A 70 2.78 14.52 -2.96
CA HIS A 70 3.04 15.89 -3.36
C HIS A 70 4.04 15.86 -4.50
N PHE A 71 3.58 16.28 -5.67
CA PHE A 71 4.32 16.29 -6.92
C PHE A 71 4.33 17.72 -7.44
N VAL A 72 5.50 18.35 -7.39
CA VAL A 72 5.69 19.71 -7.91
C VAL A 72 6.33 19.57 -9.29
N VAL A 73 5.68 20.05 -10.35
CA VAL A 73 6.26 20.15 -11.70
C VAL A 73 6.21 21.60 -12.18
N LYS A 74 7.38 22.19 -12.42
CA LYS A 74 7.51 23.60 -12.85
C LYS A 74 7.99 23.80 -14.29
N ASP A 75 8.42 22.74 -14.97
CA ASP A 75 9.03 22.81 -16.31
C ASP A 75 8.13 22.27 -17.43
N SER A 76 6.99 22.93 -17.70
CA SER A 76 6.46 23.18 -19.06
C SER A 76 5.13 23.94 -18.99
N GLU A 77 4.83 24.74 -20.01
CA GLU A 77 3.58 25.51 -20.08
C GLU A 77 2.33 24.62 -20.14
N ASP A 78 2.47 23.37 -20.60
CA ASP A 78 1.39 22.37 -20.66
C ASP A 78 0.99 21.81 -19.28
N PHE A 79 1.91 21.81 -18.30
CA PHE A 79 1.62 21.29 -16.96
C PHE A 79 0.90 22.29 -16.05
N ARG A 80 0.85 23.58 -16.41
CA ARG A 80 0.10 24.61 -15.66
C ARG A 80 -1.42 24.40 -15.69
N GLN A 81 -1.92 23.52 -16.57
CA GLN A 81 -3.34 23.14 -16.62
C GLN A 81 -3.74 22.08 -15.58
N PHE A 82 -2.80 21.34 -15.00
CA PHE A 82 -3.08 20.39 -13.92
C PHE A 82 -3.01 21.12 -12.58
N GLY A 83 -4.09 21.81 -12.23
CA GLY A 83 -4.17 22.78 -11.12
C GLY A 83 -3.79 22.32 -9.70
N THR A 84 -3.33 21.08 -9.48
CA THR A 84 -2.94 20.61 -8.14
C THR A 84 -1.60 19.88 -8.12
N ASP A 85 -0.76 20.27 -7.16
CA ASP A 85 0.50 19.59 -6.82
C ASP A 85 0.29 18.46 -5.77
N ARG A 86 -0.88 18.39 -5.12
CA ARG A 86 -1.13 17.52 -3.96
C ARG A 86 -2.32 16.57 -4.15
N TYR A 87 -2.03 15.27 -4.08
CA TYR A 87 -3.00 14.18 -4.15
C TYR A 87 -3.07 13.45 -2.82
N GLU A 88 -4.29 13.24 -2.32
CA GLU A 88 -4.51 12.42 -1.13
C GLU A 88 -5.45 11.27 -1.46
N SER A 89 -5.18 10.11 -0.87
CA SER A 89 -6.04 8.95 -1.03
C SER A 89 -6.19 8.13 0.24
N TYR A 90 -7.38 7.60 0.44
CA TYR A 90 -7.76 6.69 1.50
C TYR A 90 -8.29 5.40 0.88
N GLU A 91 -7.73 4.25 1.25
CA GLU A 91 -8.20 2.95 0.77
C GLU A 91 -8.72 2.12 1.93
N VAL A 92 -9.92 1.57 1.78
CA VAL A 92 -10.45 0.50 2.62
C VAL A 92 -10.60 -0.74 1.75
N ALA A 93 -9.96 -1.83 2.14
CA ALA A 93 -10.01 -3.07 1.38
C ALA A 93 -10.15 -4.30 2.27
N LEU A 94 -10.61 -5.39 1.66
CA LEU A 94 -10.70 -6.71 2.28
C LEU A 94 -9.90 -7.70 1.44
N GLY A 95 -8.86 -8.23 2.05
CA GLY A 95 -8.04 -9.30 1.49
C GLY A 95 -8.55 -10.68 1.89
N TYR A 96 -8.28 -11.68 1.05
CA TYR A 96 -8.46 -13.09 1.37
C TYR A 96 -7.19 -13.83 0.92
N THR A 97 -6.67 -14.72 1.75
CA THR A 97 -5.53 -15.57 1.35
C THR A 97 -5.70 -17.00 1.84
N THR A 98 -5.38 -17.96 0.98
CA THR A 98 -5.49 -19.39 1.28
C THR A 98 -4.28 -20.14 0.72
N PRO A 99 -3.73 -21.14 1.43
CA PRO A 99 -2.72 -22.02 0.89
C PRO A 99 -3.33 -22.91 -0.22
N LEU A 100 -2.52 -23.23 -1.21
CA LEU A 100 -2.81 -24.15 -2.29
C LEU A 100 -1.79 -25.30 -2.24
N LYS A 101 -1.98 -26.32 -3.08
CA LYS A 101 -1.03 -27.45 -3.21
C LYS A 101 0.35 -26.96 -3.65
N ASN A 102 1.40 -27.74 -3.37
CA ASN A 102 2.77 -27.50 -3.82
C ASN A 102 3.37 -26.15 -3.38
N ASN A 103 3.12 -25.75 -2.12
CA ASN A 103 3.62 -24.51 -1.51
C ASN A 103 3.17 -23.22 -2.23
N TRP A 104 2.09 -23.31 -2.99
CA TRP A 104 1.43 -22.13 -3.54
C TRP A 104 0.49 -21.51 -2.51
N ARG A 105 0.24 -20.21 -2.65
CA ARG A 105 -0.74 -19.46 -1.88
C ARG A 105 -1.43 -18.49 -2.81
N LEU A 106 -2.76 -18.48 -2.75
CA LEU A 106 -3.57 -17.47 -3.40
C LEU A 106 -3.78 -16.31 -2.42
N GLY A 107 -3.72 -15.09 -2.92
CA GLY A 107 -4.13 -13.87 -2.24
C GLY A 107 -5.01 -13.05 -3.17
N THR A 108 -6.17 -12.60 -2.72
CA THR A 108 -7.02 -11.65 -3.43
C THR A 108 -7.30 -10.46 -2.52
N ARG A 109 -7.56 -9.29 -3.08
CA ARG A 109 -8.02 -8.12 -2.34
C ARG A 109 -8.98 -7.32 -3.20
N ILE A 110 -10.08 -6.89 -2.59
CA ILE A 110 -11.04 -5.97 -3.18
C ILE A 110 -11.22 -4.79 -2.23
N GLY A 111 -11.33 -3.57 -2.75
CA GLY A 111 -11.43 -2.37 -1.93
C GLY A 111 -12.05 -1.18 -2.63
N LEU A 112 -12.25 -0.14 -1.85
CA LEU A 112 -12.69 1.18 -2.30
C LEU A 112 -11.59 2.18 -1.96
N LEU A 113 -11.15 2.92 -2.96
CA LEU A 113 -10.17 3.98 -2.85
C LEU A 113 -10.88 5.31 -3.07
N ALA A 114 -10.86 6.20 -2.09
CA ALA A 114 -11.21 7.60 -2.28
C ALA A 114 -9.92 8.37 -2.58
N ALA A 115 -9.83 9.08 -3.70
CA ALA A 115 -8.67 9.88 -4.06
C ALA A 115 -9.08 11.28 -4.52
N SER A 116 -8.55 12.32 -3.90
CA SER A 116 -8.98 13.70 -4.13
C SER A 116 -7.79 14.65 -4.36
N ASN A 117 -8.02 15.66 -5.21
CA ASN A 117 -7.21 16.87 -5.34
C ASN A 117 -7.86 17.99 -4.54
N PHE A 118 -7.16 18.55 -3.54
CA PHE A 118 -7.73 19.58 -2.66
C PHE A 118 -7.88 20.98 -3.32
N ASP A 119 -8.11 21.06 -4.64
CA ASP A 119 -8.21 22.33 -5.38
C ASP A 119 -9.51 23.09 -5.13
N ALA A 120 -10.61 22.41 -4.80
CA ALA A 120 -11.93 23.02 -4.72
C ALA A 120 -12.49 23.20 -3.29
N GLY A 121 -11.72 22.84 -2.25
CA GLY A 121 -12.15 22.99 -0.85
C GLY A 121 -13.40 22.19 -0.46
N LYS A 122 -13.85 21.24 -1.28
CA LYS A 122 -14.96 20.32 -1.03
C LYS A 122 -14.62 18.95 -1.61
N ALA A 123 -14.91 17.88 -0.86
CA ALA A 123 -14.87 16.52 -1.38
C ALA A 123 -15.98 16.37 -2.43
N ILE A 124 -15.60 16.16 -3.69
CA ILE A 124 -16.54 15.92 -4.79
C ILE A 124 -16.81 14.40 -4.84
N SER A 125 -18.07 14.03 -5.06
CA SER A 125 -18.56 12.64 -4.98
C SER A 125 -17.97 11.66 -6.02
N ASP A 126 -17.19 12.14 -6.99
CA ASP A 126 -16.67 11.34 -8.12
C ASP A 126 -15.26 10.75 -7.89
N ASP A 127 -14.76 10.85 -6.66
CA ASP A 127 -13.38 10.52 -6.28
C ASP A 127 -13.20 9.05 -5.82
N TYR A 128 -14.19 8.17 -6.03
CA TYR A 128 -14.16 6.77 -5.55
C TYR A 128 -13.86 5.75 -6.65
N PHE A 129 -12.90 4.86 -6.38
CA PHE A 129 -12.45 3.82 -7.30
C PHE A 129 -12.57 2.44 -6.65
N LEU A 130 -13.08 1.47 -7.40
CA LEU A 130 -13.02 0.07 -7.01
C LEU A 130 -11.62 -0.48 -7.28
N THR A 131 -11.02 -1.13 -6.28
CA THR A 131 -9.71 -1.77 -6.38
C THR A 131 -9.88 -3.27 -6.36
N ALA A 132 -9.18 -3.99 -7.24
CA ALA A 132 -9.17 -5.43 -7.25
C ALA A 132 -7.77 -5.96 -7.59
N SER A 133 -7.32 -6.95 -6.84
CA SER A 133 -6.04 -7.59 -7.07
C SER A 133 -6.08 -9.08 -6.74
N ALA A 134 -5.25 -9.83 -7.46
CA ALA A 134 -5.04 -11.25 -7.25
C ALA A 134 -3.55 -11.58 -7.39
N TYR A 135 -3.06 -12.43 -6.48
CA TYR A 135 -1.66 -12.79 -6.33
C TYR A 135 -1.52 -14.29 -6.11
N PHE A 136 -0.58 -14.91 -6.81
CA PHE A 136 -0.11 -16.26 -6.58
C PHE A 136 1.31 -16.20 -6.04
N ILE A 137 1.51 -16.77 -4.86
CA ILE A 137 2.79 -16.76 -4.15
C ILE A 137 3.27 -18.21 -4.03
N LYS A 138 4.38 -18.54 -4.67
CA LYS A 138 5.09 -19.81 -4.44
C LYS A 138 6.26 -19.56 -3.51
N SER A 139 6.29 -20.24 -2.36
CA SER A 139 7.36 -20.07 -1.37
C SER A 139 8.09 -21.39 -1.15
N MET A 140 9.37 -21.44 -1.52
CA MET A 140 10.25 -22.57 -1.23
C MET A 140 11.19 -22.21 -0.09
N THR A 141 10.74 -22.45 1.15
CA THR A 141 11.49 -22.17 2.37
C THR A 141 12.43 -23.30 2.77
N LYS A 142 12.06 -24.55 2.45
CA LYS A 142 12.90 -25.75 2.63
C LYS A 142 13.04 -26.42 1.27
N ARG A 143 14.27 -26.62 0.83
CA ARG A 143 14.58 -27.31 -0.43
C ARG A 143 15.39 -28.55 -0.12
N ASP A 144 14.96 -29.67 -0.68
CA ASP A 144 15.61 -30.97 -0.45
C ASP A 144 16.97 -31.07 -1.18
N ASP A 145 17.24 -30.18 -2.14
CA ASP A 145 18.48 -30.09 -2.89
C ASP A 145 19.56 -29.19 -2.26
N GLY A 146 19.32 -28.69 -1.03
CA GLY A 146 20.25 -27.80 -0.33
C GLY A 146 20.36 -26.39 -0.93
N GLY A 147 19.52 -26.04 -1.91
CA GLY A 147 19.52 -24.73 -2.54
C GLY A 147 19.02 -23.59 -1.63
N LYS A 148 19.32 -22.34 -2.02
CA LYS A 148 18.85 -21.15 -1.28
C LYS A 148 17.31 -21.03 -1.34
N PRO A 149 16.65 -20.63 -0.22
CA PRO A 149 15.22 -20.34 -0.21
C PRO A 149 14.84 -19.27 -1.23
N TRP A 150 13.68 -19.40 -1.86
CA TRP A 150 13.17 -18.42 -2.81
C TRP A 150 11.66 -18.28 -2.72
N ARG A 151 11.17 -17.13 -3.20
CA ARG A 151 9.75 -16.84 -3.31
C ARG A 151 9.47 -16.21 -4.67
N LEU A 152 8.49 -16.76 -5.37
CA LEU A 152 7.95 -16.18 -6.59
C LEU A 152 6.59 -15.59 -6.26
N VAL A 153 6.38 -14.33 -6.65
CA VAL A 153 5.10 -13.62 -6.52
C VAL A 153 4.69 -13.20 -7.92
N VAL A 154 3.54 -13.67 -8.37
CA VAL A 154 2.91 -13.26 -9.63
C VAL A 154 1.56 -12.68 -9.28
N GLY A 155 1.21 -11.52 -9.83
CA GLY A 155 -0.09 -10.94 -9.54
C GLY A 155 -0.54 -9.92 -10.56
N ILE A 156 -1.85 -9.70 -10.55
CA ILE A 156 -2.52 -8.65 -11.27
C ILE A 156 -3.15 -7.70 -10.26
N ASN A 157 -3.09 -6.41 -10.57
CA ASN A 157 -3.77 -5.37 -9.83
C ASN A 157 -4.42 -4.45 -10.86
N THR A 158 -5.66 -4.06 -10.63
CA THR A 158 -6.32 -3.03 -11.44
C THR A 158 -5.60 -1.70 -11.21
N PRO A 159 -5.01 -1.06 -12.25
CA PRO A 159 -4.32 0.21 -12.08
C PRO A 159 -5.34 1.31 -11.86
N GLN A 160 -5.46 1.79 -10.61
CA GLN A 160 -6.38 2.88 -10.27
C GLN A 160 -6.09 4.20 -11.01
N LEU A 161 -4.87 4.36 -11.55
CA LEU A 161 -4.46 5.59 -12.24
C LEU A 161 -4.89 5.67 -13.71
N LEU A 162 -5.19 4.53 -14.36
CA LEU A 162 -5.50 4.54 -15.79
C LEU A 162 -6.91 5.08 -16.05
N ASP A 163 -7.88 4.70 -15.22
CA ASP A 163 -9.27 5.14 -15.39
C ASP A 163 -9.45 6.63 -15.10
N VAL A 164 -8.68 7.23 -14.17
CA VAL A 164 -8.68 8.69 -13.93
C VAL A 164 -8.16 9.47 -15.13
N LEU A 165 -7.07 8.99 -15.75
CA LEU A 165 -6.51 9.62 -16.95
C LEU A 165 -7.41 9.47 -18.19
N PHE A 166 -8.28 8.45 -18.23
CA PHE A 166 -9.24 8.26 -19.31
C PHE A 166 -10.61 8.91 -19.07
N HIS A 167 -11.02 9.14 -17.81
CA HIS A 167 -12.26 9.87 -17.50
C HIS A 167 -12.12 11.39 -17.71
N TYR A 168 -10.90 11.93 -17.71
CA TYR A 168 -10.60 13.31 -18.10
C TYR A 168 -10.29 13.49 -19.60
N ARG A 169 -10.77 12.60 -20.47
CA ARG A 169 -10.83 12.88 -21.91
C ARG A 169 -12.16 13.53 -22.29
N ILE A 170 -12.15 14.86 -22.33
CA ILE A 170 -12.85 15.65 -23.36
C ILE A 170 -11.79 16.53 -24.02
#